data_AF-A0A080ZYC4-F1
#
_entry.id   AF-A0A080ZYC4-F1
#
_cell.length_a   1.000
_cell.length_b   1.000
_cell.length_c   1.000
_cell.angle_alpha   90.00
_cell.angle_beta   90.00
_cell.angle_gamma   90.00
#
_symmetry.space_group_name_H-M   'P 1'
#
loop_
_entity.id
_entity.type
_entity.pdbx_description
1 polymer ?
#
loop_
_entity_poly.entity_id
_entity_poly.type
_entity_poly.pdbx_seq_one_letter_code
_entity_poly.pdbx_strand_id
1 'polypeptide(L)'
;MPMTPDLHAKCARLHAELSRHSLAWPFLEPVDPVALNIPTYFDVISQPMDLGTMGAKLNAGEYSDPTEYRVDLLLMFANAIEFNQDDERVDSVANMARQFQSVALAQWDQIFSEAATADWALKSQHQAQQRFIQRAKEARVINRWKKDSFVARLNRDKVDERSRLASSGE
;
A
#
# COMPACT_ATOMS: atom_id res chain seq x y z
N MET A 1 -3.97 -13.50 10.44
CA MET A 1 -4.16 -13.48 11.91
C MET A 1 -4.33 -12.03 12.31
N PRO A 2 -5.19 -11.71 13.28
CA PRO A 2 -5.29 -10.35 13.80
C PRO A 2 -3.94 -9.90 14.39
N MET A 3 -3.66 -8.61 14.32
CA MET A 3 -2.47 -8.01 14.92
C MET A 3 -2.42 -8.32 16.42
N THR A 4 -1.23 -8.57 16.97
CA THR A 4 -1.11 -8.84 18.40
C THR A 4 -1.43 -7.59 19.22
N PRO A 5 -1.92 -7.72 20.48
CA PRO A 5 -2.25 -6.56 21.32
C PRO A 5 -1.07 -5.59 21.54
N ASP A 6 0.16 -6.10 21.67
CA ASP A 6 1.37 -5.27 21.81
C ASP A 6 1.64 -4.43 20.55
N LEU A 7 1.57 -5.05 19.38
CA LEU A 7 1.78 -4.36 18.11
C LEU A 7 0.65 -3.36 17.83
N HIS A 8 -0.59 -3.73 18.16
CA HIS A 8 -1.72 -2.83 18.08
C HIS A 8 -1.55 -1.62 18.99
N ALA A 9 -1.13 -1.81 20.25
CA ALA A 9 -0.86 -0.71 21.19
C ALA A 9 0.26 0.21 20.70
N LYS A 10 1.30 -0.34 20.05
CA LYS A 10 2.35 0.46 19.40
C LYS A 10 1.82 1.31 18.25
N CYS A 11 0.99 0.74 17.37
CA CYS A 11 0.30 1.49 16.32
C CYS A 11 -0.60 2.59 16.91
N ALA A 12 -1.37 2.28 17.95
CA ALA A 12 -2.26 3.24 18.62
C ALA A 12 -1.48 4.39 19.28
N ARG A 13 -0.33 4.10 19.91
CA ARG A 13 0.56 5.12 20.44
C ARG A 13 1.08 6.05 19.35
N LEU A 14 1.63 5.49 18.27
CA LEU A 14 2.11 6.26 17.13
C LEU A 14 0.98 7.12 16.56
N HIS A 15 -0.20 6.54 16.35
CA HIS A 15 -1.37 7.23 15.84
C HIS A 15 -1.77 8.44 16.70
N ALA A 16 -1.79 8.26 18.02
CA ALA A 16 -2.11 9.33 18.97
C ALA A 16 -1.04 10.42 19.02
N GLU A 17 0.24 10.08 18.82
CA GLU A 17 1.35 11.05 18.71
C GLU A 17 1.24 11.87 17.42
N LEU A 18 0.99 11.21 16.29
CA LEU A 18 0.81 11.86 14.99
C LEU A 18 -0.40 12.78 14.98
N SER A 19 -1.55 12.33 15.49
CA SER A 19 -2.79 13.13 15.49
C SER A 19 -2.71 14.41 16.32
N ARG A 20 -1.77 14.48 17.28
CA ARG A 20 -1.52 15.68 18.09
C ARG A 20 -0.39 16.56 17.56
N HIS A 21 0.28 16.13 16.49
CA HIS A 21 1.40 16.87 15.91
C HIS A 21 0.91 18.16 15.25
N SER A 22 1.68 19.24 15.33
CA SER A 22 1.29 20.56 14.79
C SER A 22 1.07 20.55 13.27
N LEU A 23 1.73 19.65 12.55
CA LEU A 23 1.56 19.45 11.10
C LEU A 23 0.35 18.58 10.73
N ALA A 24 -0.37 18.01 11.69
CA ALA A 24 -1.39 17.01 11.40
C ALA A 24 -2.69 17.58 10.83
N TRP A 25 -2.94 18.88 11.00
CA TRP A 25 -4.25 19.50 10.73
C TRP A 25 -4.84 19.23 9.33
N PRO A 26 -4.09 19.18 8.21
CA PRO A 26 -4.65 18.86 6.88
C PRO A 26 -4.98 17.37 6.71
N PHE A 27 -4.47 16.53 7.60
CA PHE A 27 -4.50 15.07 7.51
C PHE A 27 -5.46 14.44 8.52
N LEU A 28 -6.15 15.24 9.35
CA LEU A 28 -7.01 14.71 10.42
C LEU A 28 -8.30 14.09 9.90
N GLU A 29 -8.80 14.58 8.77
CA GLU A 29 -10.10 14.19 8.20
C GLU A 29 -9.95 13.91 6.70
N PRO A 30 -10.88 13.16 6.09
CA PRO A 30 -10.90 12.95 4.65
C PRO A 30 -10.95 14.27 3.88
N VAL A 31 -10.24 14.34 2.75
CA VAL A 31 -10.33 15.48 1.84
C VAL A 31 -11.76 15.57 1.30
N ASP A 32 -12.39 16.74 1.44
CA ASP A 32 -13.69 17.08 0.84
C ASP A 32 -13.46 17.97 -0.39
N PRO A 33 -13.54 17.41 -1.61
CA PRO A 33 -13.25 18.18 -2.82
C PRO A 33 -14.28 19.27 -3.12
N VAL A 34 -15.51 19.12 -2.60
CA VAL A 34 -16.57 20.11 -2.81
C VAL A 34 -16.34 21.30 -1.90
N ALA A 35 -16.11 21.06 -0.60
CA ALA A 35 -15.87 22.13 0.37
C ALA A 35 -14.59 22.92 0.05
N LEU A 36 -13.57 22.26 -0.49
CA LEU A 36 -12.28 22.86 -0.86
C LEU A 36 -12.24 23.41 -2.30
N ASN A 37 -13.32 23.25 -3.08
CA ASN A 37 -13.41 23.67 -4.47
C ASN A 37 -12.28 23.11 -5.37
N ILE A 38 -12.00 21.81 -5.23
CA ILE A 38 -10.98 21.05 -5.97
C ILE A 38 -11.59 19.81 -6.65
N PRO A 39 -12.54 19.98 -7.59
CA PRO A 39 -13.39 18.89 -8.09
C PRO A 39 -12.63 17.74 -8.77
N THR A 40 -11.39 17.97 -9.22
CA THR A 40 -10.53 16.98 -9.88
C THR A 40 -9.75 16.09 -8.91
N TYR A 41 -9.97 16.21 -7.59
CA TYR A 41 -9.21 15.45 -6.59
C TYR A 41 -9.22 13.94 -6.83
N PHE A 42 -10.40 13.35 -7.09
CA PHE A 42 -10.51 11.91 -7.32
C PHE A 42 -10.09 11.47 -8.73
N ASP A 43 -9.85 12.40 -9.66
CA ASP A 43 -9.24 12.10 -10.95
C ASP A 43 -7.73 11.83 -10.81
N VAL A 44 -7.11 12.48 -9.82
CA VAL A 44 -5.67 12.35 -9.51
C VAL A 44 -5.45 11.29 -8.43
N ILE A 45 -6.25 11.30 -7.36
CA ILE A 45 -6.08 10.45 -6.19
C ILE A 45 -7.10 9.32 -6.18
N SER A 46 -6.63 8.10 -6.47
CA SER A 46 -7.49 6.92 -6.57
C SER A 46 -7.80 6.25 -5.22
N GLN A 47 -6.94 6.41 -4.22
CA GLN A 47 -7.10 5.79 -2.89
C GLN A 47 -6.87 6.84 -1.80
N PRO A 48 -7.89 7.65 -1.47
CA PRO A 48 -7.80 8.64 -0.40
C PRO A 48 -7.47 7.98 0.94
N MET A 49 -6.72 8.69 1.77
CA MET A 49 -6.38 8.26 3.13
C MET A 49 -6.09 9.47 4.00
N ASP A 50 -6.46 9.39 5.28
CA ASP A 50 -6.32 10.40 6.31
C ASP A 50 -6.24 9.73 7.69
N LEU A 51 -5.80 10.47 8.71
CA LEU A 51 -5.65 9.96 10.07
C LEU A 51 -7.00 9.56 10.69
N GLY A 52 -8.10 10.26 10.41
CA GLY A 52 -9.43 9.87 10.89
C GLY A 52 -9.83 8.47 10.40
N THR A 53 -9.69 8.23 9.09
CA THR A 53 -9.90 6.93 8.46
C THR A 53 -8.97 5.87 9.02
N MET A 54 -7.66 6.15 9.13
CA MET A 54 -6.70 5.21 9.72
C MET A 54 -7.02 4.87 11.17
N GLY A 55 -7.46 5.85 11.96
CA GLY A 55 -7.87 5.67 13.35
C GLY A 55 -9.09 4.75 13.45
N ALA A 56 -10.09 4.94 12.57
CA ALA A 56 -11.26 4.07 12.49
C ALA A 56 -10.86 2.63 12.12
N LYS A 57 -10.02 2.45 11.10
CA LYS A 57 -9.51 1.12 10.68
C LYS A 57 -8.73 0.42 11.78
N LEU A 58 -7.90 1.18 12.51
CA LEU A 58 -7.14 0.65 13.64
C LEU A 58 -8.09 0.17 14.74
N ASN A 59 -9.06 0.99 15.15
CA ASN A 59 -10.04 0.65 16.19
C ASN A 59 -10.93 -0.54 15.80
N ALA A 60 -11.27 -0.68 14.52
CA ALA A 60 -12.03 -1.80 13.99
C ALA A 60 -11.19 -3.09 13.85
N GLY A 61 -9.88 -3.03 14.08
CA GLY A 61 -8.98 -4.17 13.94
C GLY A 61 -8.74 -4.60 12.49
N GLU A 62 -8.93 -3.69 11.54
CA GLU A 62 -8.77 -3.97 10.10
C GLU A 62 -7.31 -4.17 9.69
N TYR A 63 -6.37 -3.66 10.48
CA TYR A 63 -4.95 -3.94 10.27
C TYR A 63 -4.56 -5.27 10.92
N SER A 64 -4.13 -6.20 10.08
CA SER A 64 -3.66 -7.51 10.51
C SER A 64 -2.19 -7.51 10.93
N ASP A 65 -1.43 -6.50 10.48
CA ASP A 65 0.00 -6.30 10.77
C ASP A 65 0.35 -4.79 10.78
N PRO A 66 1.31 -4.33 11.60
CA PRO A 66 1.72 -2.92 11.64
C PRO A 66 2.16 -2.35 10.29
N THR A 67 2.68 -3.19 9.40
CA THR A 67 3.08 -2.77 8.06
C THR A 67 1.89 -2.32 7.22
N GLU A 68 0.69 -2.85 7.43
CA GLU A 68 -0.53 -2.40 6.75
C GLU A 68 -0.93 -1.00 7.21
N TYR A 69 -0.83 -0.72 8.52
CA TYR A 69 -0.99 0.64 9.05
C TYR A 69 0.05 1.60 8.46
N ARG A 70 1.32 1.17 8.36
CA ARG A 70 2.40 1.97 7.76
C ARG A 70 2.16 2.27 6.28
N VAL A 71 1.60 1.31 5.53
CA VAL A 71 1.26 1.50 4.12
C VAL A 71 0.22 2.61 3.97
N ASP A 72 -0.86 2.60 4.75
CA ASP A 72 -1.86 3.67 4.73
C ASP A 72 -1.26 5.03 5.17
N LEU A 73 -0.38 5.02 6.18
CA LEU A 73 0.33 6.22 6.62
C LEU A 73 1.15 6.85 5.50
N LEU A 74 1.89 6.04 4.75
CA LEU A 74 2.71 6.50 3.63
C LEU A 74 1.85 6.90 2.43
N LEU A 75 0.74 6.20 2.18
CA LEU A 75 -0.23 6.53 1.14
C LEU A 75 -0.85 7.92 1.36
N MET A 76 -1.26 8.22 2.60
CA MET A 76 -1.77 9.54 2.97
C MET A 76 -0.78 10.67 2.59
N PHE A 77 0.50 10.51 2.93
CA PHE A 77 1.53 11.49 2.56
C PHE A 77 1.78 11.54 1.04
N ALA A 78 1.83 10.38 0.38
CA ALA A 78 2.04 10.31 -1.07
C ALA A 78 0.91 11.02 -1.83
N ASN A 79 -0.35 10.80 -1.44
CA ASN A 79 -1.51 11.46 -2.02
C ASN A 79 -1.45 12.98 -1.84
N ALA A 80 -1.10 13.44 -0.64
CA ALA A 80 -0.98 14.86 -0.35
C ALA A 80 0.15 15.52 -1.16
N ILE A 81 1.28 14.82 -1.35
CA ILE A 81 2.38 15.32 -2.17
C ILE A 81 1.99 15.36 -3.64
N GLU A 82 1.40 14.29 -4.17
CA GLU A 82 1.00 14.19 -5.59
C GLU A 82 -0.01 15.26 -5.97
N PHE A 83 -1.08 15.41 -5.17
CA PHE A 83 -2.13 16.36 -5.48
C PHE A 83 -1.67 17.83 -5.39
N ASN A 84 -0.75 18.12 -4.46
CA ASN A 84 -0.31 19.48 -4.16
C ASN A 84 1.10 19.80 -4.72
N GLN A 85 1.61 19.01 -5.67
CA GLN A 85 3.00 19.14 -6.12
C GLN A 85 3.34 20.46 -6.82
N ASP A 86 2.34 21.10 -7.42
CA ASP A 86 2.48 22.38 -8.13
C ASP A 86 2.34 23.62 -7.20
N ASP A 87 2.00 23.42 -5.91
CA ASP A 87 1.92 24.51 -4.93
C ASP A 87 3.31 24.76 -4.32
N GLU A 88 4.02 25.74 -4.89
CA GLU A 88 5.38 26.12 -4.50
C GLU A 88 5.49 26.88 -3.17
N ARG A 89 4.37 27.21 -2.51
CA ARG A 89 4.41 27.95 -1.24
C ARG A 89 5.14 27.15 -0.16
N VAL A 90 5.89 27.84 0.69
CA VAL A 90 6.64 27.21 1.80
C VAL A 90 5.68 26.49 2.77
N ASP A 91 4.49 27.04 2.97
CA ASP A 91 3.41 26.48 3.78
C ASP A 91 2.43 25.62 2.96
N SER A 92 2.82 25.11 1.79
CA SER A 92 1.96 24.20 1.01
C SER A 92 1.75 22.87 1.72
N VAL A 93 0.62 22.21 1.43
CA VAL A 93 0.30 20.89 1.99
C VAL A 93 1.32 19.84 1.57
N ALA A 94 1.90 19.93 0.37
CA ALA A 94 2.99 19.05 -0.06
C ALA A 94 4.24 19.20 0.83
N ASN A 95 4.63 20.43 1.17
CA ASN A 95 5.76 20.69 2.06
C ASN A 95 5.47 20.23 3.49
N MET A 96 4.26 20.46 3.99
CA MET A 96 3.83 19.91 5.29
C MET A 96 3.86 18.38 5.30
N ALA A 97 3.39 17.73 4.23
CA ALA A 97 3.40 16.27 4.09
C ALA A 97 4.81 15.70 4.13
N ARG A 98 5.77 16.29 3.41
CA ARG A 98 7.18 15.86 3.43
C ARG A 98 7.80 15.96 4.83
N GLN A 99 7.58 17.11 5.51
CA GLN A 99 8.08 17.31 6.87
C GLN A 99 7.44 16.33 7.85
N PHE A 100 6.12 16.17 7.77
CA PHE A 100 5.37 15.32 8.68
C PHE A 100 5.69 13.83 8.44
N GLN A 101 5.90 13.42 7.19
CA GLN A 101 6.39 12.09 6.84
C GLN A 101 7.75 11.80 7.50
N SER A 102 8.68 12.76 7.50
CA SER A 102 9.98 12.59 8.17
C SER A 102 9.83 12.37 9.67
N VAL A 103 8.94 13.13 10.33
CA VAL A 103 8.63 12.95 11.75
C VAL A 103 8.00 11.58 12.00
N ALA A 104 7.04 11.20 11.17
CA ALA A 104 6.31 9.94 11.30
C ALA A 104 7.21 8.72 11.12
N LEU A 105 8.14 8.76 10.16
CA LEU A 105 9.12 7.69 9.96
C LEU A 105 10.13 7.62 11.10
N ALA A 106 10.59 8.75 11.64
CA ALA A 106 11.47 8.76 12.80
C ALA A 106 10.79 8.17 14.05
N GLN A 107 9.53 8.54 14.32
CA GLN A 107 8.75 7.94 15.41
C GLN A 107 8.48 6.45 15.18
N TRP A 108 8.17 6.07 13.94
CA TRP A 108 8.04 4.67 13.55
C TRP A 108 9.30 3.88 13.90
N ASP A 109 10.48 4.35 13.49
CA ASP A 109 11.75 3.65 13.73
C ASP A 109 12.08 3.55 15.23
N GLN A 110 11.70 4.56 16.03
CA GLN A 110 11.84 4.49 17.49
C GLN A 110 10.91 3.44 18.12
N ILE A 111 9.64 3.44 17.72
CA ILE A 111 8.60 2.55 18.29
C ILE A 111 8.80 1.10 17.83
N PHE A 112 9.21 0.92 16.58
CA PHE A 112 9.35 -0.35 15.90
C PHE A 112 10.81 -0.70 15.60
N SER A 113 11.78 -0.24 16.40
CA SER A 113 13.18 -0.64 16.20
C SER A 113 13.37 -2.16 16.36
N GLU A 114 14.38 -2.72 15.68
CA GLU A 114 14.69 -4.17 15.76
C GLU A 114 14.89 -4.63 17.22
N ALA A 115 15.51 -3.83 18.08
CA ALA A 115 15.64 -4.15 19.51
C ALA A 115 14.30 -4.14 20.26
N ALA A 116 13.37 -3.24 19.87
CA ALA A 116 12.04 -3.13 20.48
C ALA A 116 11.04 -4.18 19.96
N THR A 117 11.36 -4.87 18.85
CA THR A 117 10.42 -5.80 18.23
C THR A 117 10.98 -7.03 17.52
N ALA A 118 12.25 -7.41 17.68
CA ALA A 118 12.95 -8.52 17.00
C ALA A 118 12.08 -9.75 16.61
N ASP A 119 11.23 -10.24 17.53
CA ASP A 119 10.27 -11.33 17.27
C ASP A 119 9.27 -11.04 16.14
N TRP A 120 8.73 -9.82 16.08
CA TRP A 120 7.89 -9.32 14.99
C TRP A 120 8.67 -9.27 13.68
N ALA A 121 9.89 -8.72 13.69
CA ALA A 121 10.69 -8.55 12.48
C ALA A 121 10.96 -9.91 11.84
N LEU A 122 11.34 -10.89 12.67
CA LEU A 122 11.56 -12.27 12.26
C LEU A 122 10.27 -12.92 11.72
N LYS A 123 9.13 -12.74 12.42
CA LYS A 123 7.83 -13.26 11.96
C LYS A 123 7.37 -12.64 10.65
N SER A 124 7.49 -11.33 10.48
CA SER A 124 7.12 -10.61 9.27
C SER A 124 8.03 -11.00 8.10
N GLN A 125 9.33 -11.15 8.32
CA GLN A 125 10.27 -11.66 7.32
C GLN A 125 9.94 -13.10 6.90
N HIS A 126 9.64 -13.97 7.87
CA HIS A 126 9.21 -15.34 7.59
C HIS A 126 7.90 -15.36 6.79
N GLN A 127 6.89 -14.56 7.17
CA GLN A 127 5.64 -14.46 6.42
C GLN A 127 5.85 -13.92 5.00
N ALA A 128 6.69 -12.90 4.82
CA ALA A 128 7.03 -12.37 3.50
C ALA A 128 7.70 -13.45 2.63
N GLN A 129 8.63 -14.22 3.20
CA GLN A 129 9.25 -15.36 2.55
C GLN A 129 8.23 -16.44 2.18
N GLN A 130 7.27 -16.76 3.07
CA GLN A 130 6.20 -17.71 2.75
C GLN A 130 5.28 -17.21 1.65
N ARG A 131 4.89 -15.92 1.66
CA ARG A 131 4.09 -15.31 0.59
C ARG A 131 4.84 -15.35 -0.75
N PHE A 132 6.15 -15.08 -0.75
CA PHE A 132 6.97 -15.19 -1.94
C PHE A 132 7.03 -16.63 -2.47
N ILE A 133 7.31 -17.61 -1.59
CA ILE A 133 7.33 -19.03 -1.95
C ILE A 133 5.96 -19.47 -2.49
N GLN A 134 4.87 -19.04 -1.85
CA GLN A 134 3.51 -19.39 -2.25
C GLN A 134 3.16 -18.80 -3.61
N ARG A 135 3.43 -17.51 -3.84
CA ARG A 135 3.26 -16.88 -5.16
C ARG A 135 4.10 -17.56 -6.23
N ALA A 136 5.33 -17.95 -5.94
CA ALA A 136 6.17 -18.69 -6.88
C ALA A 136 5.61 -20.09 -7.21
N LYS A 137 5.05 -20.80 -6.22
CA LYS A 137 4.36 -22.08 -6.43
C LYS A 137 3.09 -21.90 -7.27
N GLU A 138 2.26 -20.91 -6.95
CA GLU A 138 1.05 -20.58 -7.71
C GLU A 138 1.37 -20.17 -9.14
N ALA A 139 2.39 -19.33 -9.34
CA ALA A 139 2.85 -18.96 -10.67
C ALA A 139 3.33 -20.18 -11.48
N ARG A 140 4.02 -21.14 -10.84
CA ARG A 140 4.38 -22.42 -11.49
C ARG A 140 3.15 -23.25 -11.87
N VAL A 141 2.15 -23.32 -11.00
CA VAL A 141 0.88 -24.03 -11.29
C VAL A 141 0.13 -23.35 -12.43
N ILE A 142 0.01 -22.01 -12.41
CA ILE A 142 -0.61 -21.22 -13.47
C ILE A 142 0.14 -21.39 -14.78
N ASN A 143 1.48 -21.33 -14.78
CA ASN A 143 2.29 -21.54 -15.98
C ASN A 143 2.13 -22.96 -16.53
N ARG A 144 2.07 -23.97 -15.66
CA ARG A 144 1.79 -25.36 -16.06
C ARG A 144 0.39 -25.50 -16.66
N TRP A 145 -0.64 -24.94 -16.03
CA TRP A 145 -1.99 -24.90 -16.60
C TRP A 145 -2.02 -24.17 -17.94
N LYS A 146 -1.36 -23.02 -18.09
CA LYS A 146 -1.27 -22.31 -19.37
C LYS A 146 -0.63 -23.16 -20.47
N LYS A 147 0.33 -24.03 -20.13
CA LYS A 147 1.03 -24.92 -21.08
C LYS A 147 0.26 -26.21 -21.40
N ASP A 148 -0.53 -26.70 -20.45
CA ASP A 148 -1.16 -28.02 -20.53
C ASP A 148 -2.70 -27.94 -20.74
N SER A 149 -3.32 -26.77 -20.59
CA SER A 149 -4.77 -26.59 -20.68
C SER A 149 -5.31 -26.44 -22.10
N PHE A 150 -6.64 -26.38 -22.19
CA PHE A 150 -7.39 -26.05 -23.40
C PHE A 150 -6.84 -24.82 -24.15
N VAL A 151 -6.36 -23.80 -23.42
CA VAL A 151 -5.75 -22.60 -24.02
C VAL A 151 -4.45 -22.94 -24.77
N ALA A 152 -3.61 -23.82 -24.23
CA ALA A 152 -2.42 -24.30 -24.93
C ALA A 152 -2.74 -25.21 -26.12
N ARG A 153 -3.81 -26.00 -26.05
CA ARG A 153 -4.30 -26.76 -27.22
C ARG A 153 -4.74 -25.81 -28.33
N LEU A 154 -5.63 -24.85 -28.03
CA LEU A 154 -6.07 -23.83 -29.00
C LEU A 154 -4.91 -23.04 -29.62
N ASN A 155 -3.92 -22.65 -28.81
CA ASN A 155 -2.75 -21.93 -29.33
C ASN A 155 -1.88 -22.80 -30.25
N ARG A 156 -1.70 -24.10 -29.95
CA ARG A 156 -1.03 -25.03 -30.85
C ARG A 156 -1.80 -25.20 -32.16
N ASP A 157 -3.11 -25.43 -32.07
CA ASP A 157 -3.96 -25.63 -33.24
C ASP A 157 -3.91 -24.41 -34.18
N LYS A 158 -3.94 -23.19 -33.63
CA LYS A 158 -3.79 -21.94 -34.41
C LYS A 158 -2.40 -21.78 -35.06
N VAL A 159 -1.34 -22.23 -34.40
CA VAL A 159 0.03 -22.17 -34.95
C VAL A 159 0.20 -23.19 -36.07
N ASP A 160 -0.34 -24.40 -35.89
CA ASP A 160 -0.30 -25.46 -36.91
C ASP A 160 -1.11 -25.04 -38.15
N GLU A 161 -2.26 -24.41 -37.97
CA GLU A 161 -3.08 -23.89 -39.06
C GLU A 161 -2.37 -22.78 -39.84
N ARG A 162 -1.70 -21.84 -39.16
CA ARG A 162 -0.85 -20.83 -39.81
C ARG A 162 0.32 -21.45 -40.57
N SER A 163 0.92 -22.51 -40.04
CA SER A 163 2.05 -23.19 -40.68
C SER A 163 1.63 -23.96 -41.93
N ARG A 164 0.45 -24.62 -41.91
CA ARG A 164 -0.12 -25.30 -43.08
C ARG A 164 -0.51 -24.34 -44.21
N LEU A 165 -1.05 -23.17 -43.86
CA LEU A 165 -1.37 -22.13 -44.84
C LEU A 165 -0.11 -21.52 -45.47
N ALA A 166 1.00 -21.47 -44.75
CA ALA A 166 2.28 -20.99 -45.27
C ALA A 166 2.97 -22.01 -46.21
N SER A 167 2.77 -23.31 -46.00
CA SER A 167 3.38 -24.39 -46.80
C SER A 167 2.56 -24.82 -48.02
N SER A 168 1.38 -24.23 -48.23
CA SER A 168 0.51 -24.52 -49.39
C SER A 168 0.51 -23.38 -50.43
N GLY A 169 1.40 -22.40 -50.25
CA GLY A 169 1.58 -21.25 -51.12
C GLY A 169 2.86 -21.25 -51.98
N GLU A 170 3.56 -22.38 -52.07
CA GLU A 170 4.62 -22.65 -53.06
C GLU A 170 4.10 -23.59 -54.15
#